data_AF-A0A7C2MER6-F1
#
_entry.id   AF-A0A7C2MER6-F1
#
_cell.length_a   1.000
_cell.length_b   1.000
_cell.length_c   1.000
_cell.angle_alpha   90.00
_cell.angle_beta   90.00
_cell.angle_gamma   90.00
#
_symmetry.space_group_name_H-M   'P 1'
#
loop_
_entity.id
_entity.type
_entity.pdbx_description
1 polymer ?
#
loop_
_entity_poly.entity_id
_entity_poly.type
_entity_poly.pdbx_seq_one_letter_code
_entity_poly.pdbx_strand_id
1 'polypeptide(L)'
;MRYTHGSRKRVHQALECLGYGTPNTSAIERRNGTARRRSAHPVRKSLAFSRRPDTKLALDWWGVTVYNWCRAHRSLRYPLMPPMGKKKYQPQTPAMALGLANHLFTVREILLS
;
A
#
# COMPACT_ATOMS: atom_id res chain seq x y z
N MET A 1 -18.24 6.74 18.79
CA MET A 1 -17.68 7.30 17.53
C MET A 1 -18.78 8.04 16.79
N ARG A 2 -18.56 9.30 16.37
CA ARG A 2 -19.55 10.05 15.59
C ARG A 2 -19.41 9.69 14.11
N TYR A 3 -20.52 9.32 13.48
CA TYR A 3 -20.60 9.09 12.03
C TYR A 3 -21.01 10.41 11.39
N THR A 4 -20.05 11.19 10.90
CA THR A 4 -20.30 12.51 10.30
C THR A 4 -20.94 12.40 8.91
N HIS A 5 -20.57 11.35 8.16
CA HIS A 5 -21.09 11.04 6.83
C HIS A 5 -21.21 9.53 6.61
N GLY A 6 -22.15 9.11 5.76
CA GLY A 6 -22.36 7.70 5.38
C GLY A 6 -23.33 6.93 6.29
N SER A 7 -23.58 5.67 5.93
CA SER A 7 -24.48 4.77 6.67
C SER A 7 -23.70 3.88 7.62
N ARG A 8 -24.18 3.76 8.87
CA ARG A 8 -23.62 2.85 9.88
C ARG A 8 -23.51 1.41 9.35
N LYS A 9 -24.50 0.94 8.58
CA LYS A 9 -24.50 -0.37 7.92
C LYS A 9 -23.30 -0.55 6.99
N ARG A 10 -23.01 0.45 6.15
CA ARG A 10 -21.87 0.40 5.22
C ARG A 10 -20.52 0.41 5.94
N VAL A 11 -20.42 1.13 7.06
CA VAL A 11 -19.21 1.11 7.87
C VAL A 11 -19.00 -0.26 8.48
N HIS A 12 -20.02 -0.86 9.11
CA HIS A 12 -19.90 -2.21 9.68
C HIS A 12 -19.54 -3.25 8.61
N GLN A 13 -20.20 -3.22 7.46
CA GLN A 13 -19.87 -4.11 6.34
C GLN A 13 -18.41 -3.96 5.89
N ALA A 14 -17.92 -2.72 5.75
CA ALA A 14 -16.53 -2.47 5.37
C ALA A 14 -15.54 -2.97 6.45
N LEU A 15 -15.86 -2.82 7.72
CA LEU A 15 -15.04 -3.34 8.82
C LEU A 15 -14.96 -4.86 8.79
N GLU A 16 -16.10 -5.54 8.60
CA GLU A 16 -16.17 -6.99 8.46
C GLU A 16 -15.32 -7.48 7.28
N CYS A 17 -15.50 -6.89 6.09
CA CYS A 17 -14.70 -7.25 4.90
C CYS A 17 -13.19 -7.03 5.11
N LEU A 18 -12.81 -6.08 5.96
CA LEU A 18 -11.41 -5.76 6.25
C LEU A 18 -10.86 -6.46 7.50
N GLY A 19 -11.68 -7.22 8.22
CA GLY A 19 -11.29 -7.89 9.47
C GLY A 19 -11.04 -6.94 10.65
N TYR A 20 -11.62 -5.74 10.65
CA TYR A 20 -11.49 -4.79 11.75
C TYR A 20 -12.66 -4.91 12.74
N GLY A 21 -12.37 -5.03 14.04
CA GLY A 21 -13.41 -4.97 15.09
C GLY A 21 -13.85 -3.54 15.44
N THR A 22 -12.98 -2.55 15.19
CA THR A 22 -13.23 -1.14 15.46
C THR A 22 -12.76 -0.28 14.29
N PRO A 23 -13.48 0.81 13.95
CA PRO A 23 -13.01 1.72 12.93
C PRO A 23 -11.66 2.34 13.30
N ASN A 24 -10.69 2.19 12.41
CA ASN A 24 -9.37 2.78 12.56
C ASN A 24 -9.05 3.67 11.35
N THR A 25 -9.19 4.99 11.54
CA THR A 25 -8.90 5.97 10.49
C THR A 25 -7.41 6.08 10.18
N SER A 26 -6.52 5.73 11.13
CA SER A 26 -5.07 5.83 10.92
C SER A 26 -4.57 4.91 9.80
N ALA A 27 -5.20 3.74 9.60
CA ALA A 27 -4.88 2.83 8.50
C ALA A 27 -5.20 3.47 7.13
N ILE A 28 -6.37 4.10 7.02
CA ILE A 28 -6.81 4.80 5.81
C ILE A 28 -5.91 6.02 5.56
N GLU A 29 -5.63 6.83 6.59
CA GLU A 29 -4.78 8.01 6.42
C GLU A 29 -3.34 7.66 6.08
N ARG A 30 -2.79 6.58 6.64
CA ARG A 30 -1.47 6.07 6.27
C ARG A 30 -1.43 5.63 4.80
N ARG A 31 -2.48 4.95 4.32
CA ARG A 31 -2.61 4.58 2.91
C ARG A 31 -2.69 5.83 2.03
N ASN A 32 -3.52 6.80 2.39
CA ASN A 32 -3.66 8.07 1.67
C ASN A 32 -2.34 8.84 1.61
N GLY A 33 -1.61 8.94 2.72
CA GLY A 33 -0.30 9.58 2.76
C GLY A 33 0.76 8.86 1.92
N THR A 34 0.67 7.53 1.80
CA THR A 34 1.52 6.76 0.89
C THR A 34 1.16 7.03 -0.56
N ALA A 35 -0.12 7.01 -0.92
CA ALA A 35 -0.59 7.30 -2.27
C ALA A 35 -0.18 8.72 -2.73
N ARG A 36 -0.36 9.74 -1.88
CA ARG A 36 0.05 11.13 -2.14
C ARG A 36 1.56 11.30 -2.32
N ARG A 37 2.38 10.47 -1.68
CA ARG A 37 3.84 10.45 -1.92
C ARG A 37 4.25 9.76 -3.21
N ARG A 38 3.35 8.99 -3.83
CA ARG A 38 3.60 8.19 -5.02
C ARG A 38 3.00 8.80 -6.27
N SER A 39 1.95 9.59 -6.14
CA SER A 39 1.28 10.30 -7.22
C SER A 39 0.83 11.68 -6.75
N ALA A 40 0.96 12.68 -7.62
CA ALA A 40 0.46 14.04 -7.37
C ALA A 40 -1.04 14.18 -7.60
N HIS A 41 -1.70 13.25 -8.30
CA HIS A 41 -3.14 13.28 -8.57
C HIS A 41 -4.03 13.26 -7.31
N PRO A 42 -3.77 12.44 -6.27
CA PRO A 42 -4.55 12.46 -5.03
C PRO A 42 -4.21 13.62 -4.07
N VAL A 43 -3.25 14.49 -4.43
CA VAL A 43 -2.90 15.66 -3.63
C VAL A 43 -3.91 16.78 -3.91
N ARG A 44 -4.45 17.38 -2.85
CA ARG A 44 -5.37 18.52 -2.96
C ARG A 44 -4.65 19.74 -3.53
N LYS A 45 -5.28 20.43 -4.50
CA LYS A 45 -4.71 21.60 -5.19
C LYS A 45 -3.36 21.28 -5.89
N SER A 46 -3.19 20.08 -6.42
CA SER A 46 -2.03 19.79 -7.27
C SER A 46 -2.19 20.38 -8.67
N LEU A 47 -1.06 20.68 -9.31
CA LEU A 47 -1.01 21.03 -10.73
C LEU A 47 -1.06 19.79 -11.65
N ALA A 48 -1.20 18.60 -11.07
CA ALA A 48 -1.35 17.37 -11.83
C ALA A 48 -2.72 17.39 -12.50
N PHE A 49 -2.75 17.39 -13.84
CA PHE A 49 -3.97 17.38 -14.63
C PHE A 49 -4.73 16.06 -14.44
N SER A 50 -5.51 15.96 -13.35
CA SER A 50 -6.33 14.80 -12.96
C SER A 50 -7.61 14.64 -13.79
N ARG A 51 -7.76 15.44 -14.86
CA ARG A 51 -8.93 15.44 -15.75
C ARG A 51 -8.99 14.21 -16.67
N ARG A 52 -7.97 13.34 -16.66
CA ARG A 52 -7.95 12.05 -17.36
C ARG A 52 -8.15 10.91 -16.35
N PRO A 53 -9.38 10.36 -16.24
CA PRO A 53 -9.68 9.33 -15.23
C PRO A 53 -8.83 8.07 -15.43
N ASP A 54 -8.57 7.67 -16.68
CA ASP A 54 -7.80 6.47 -16.99
C ASP A 54 -6.34 6.60 -16.55
N THR A 55 -5.73 7.78 -16.77
CA THR A 55 -4.37 8.06 -16.31
C THR A 55 -4.27 8.01 -14.79
N LYS A 56 -5.25 8.60 -14.09
CA LYS A 56 -5.31 8.53 -12.63
C LYS A 56 -5.43 7.08 -12.15
N LEU A 57 -6.34 6.31 -12.74
CA LEU A 57 -6.56 4.91 -12.39
C LEU A 57 -5.30 4.07 -12.62
N ALA A 58 -4.64 4.23 -13.77
CA ALA A 58 -3.39 3.55 -14.09
C ALA A 58 -2.27 3.89 -13.09
N LEU A 59 -2.12 5.17 -12.72
CA LEU A 59 -1.12 5.59 -11.74
C LEU A 59 -1.42 5.10 -10.32
N ASP A 60 -2.70 5.01 -9.95
CA ASP A 60 -3.12 4.45 -8.66
C ASP A 60 -2.79 2.95 -8.60
N TRP A 61 -3.11 2.18 -9.64
CA TRP A 61 -2.74 0.76 -9.76
C TRP A 61 -1.22 0.56 -9.79
N TRP A 62 -0.50 1.41 -10.52
CA TRP A 62 0.96 1.38 -10.54
C TRP A 62 1.56 1.62 -9.14
N GLY A 63 1.00 2.59 -8.42
CA GLY A 63 1.39 2.90 -7.04
C GLY A 63 1.24 1.70 -6.13
N VAL A 64 0.08 1.04 -6.17
CA VAL A 64 -0.24 -0.17 -5.39
C VAL A 64 0.67 -1.34 -5.78
N THR A 65 0.86 -1.58 -7.07
CA THR A 65 1.67 -2.70 -7.58
C THR A 65 3.12 -2.58 -7.10
N VAL A 66 3.76 -1.44 -7.34
CA VAL A 66 5.15 -1.23 -6.93
C VAL A 66 5.29 -1.18 -5.40
N TYR A 67 4.28 -0.74 -4.65
CA TYR A 67 4.29 -0.83 -3.19
C TYR A 67 4.28 -2.28 -2.69
N ASN A 68 3.41 -3.12 -3.25
CA ASN A 68 3.24 -4.51 -2.79
C ASN A 68 4.33 -5.45 -3.29
N TRP A 69 4.87 -5.23 -4.49
CA TRP A 69 5.76 -6.20 -5.15
C TRP A 69 7.23 -5.77 -5.20
N CYS A 70 7.51 -4.46 -5.25
CA CYS A 70 8.88 -3.97 -5.49
C CYS A 70 9.55 -3.32 -4.28
N ARG A 71 8.79 -2.79 -3.32
CA ARG A 71 9.35 -2.03 -2.19
C ARG A 71 9.37 -2.85 -0.92
N ALA A 72 10.58 -3.04 -0.37
CA ALA A 72 10.74 -3.63 0.94
C ALA A 72 10.30 -2.67 2.06
N HIS A 73 9.68 -3.21 3.11
CA HIS A 73 9.23 -2.44 4.27
C HIS A 73 10.00 -2.80 5.52
N ARG A 74 10.47 -1.78 6.25
CA ARG A 74 11.23 -1.97 7.50
C ARG A 74 10.44 -2.74 8.57
N SER A 75 9.13 -2.61 8.60
CA SER A 75 8.26 -3.33 9.55
C SER A 75 7.96 -4.78 9.15
N LEU A 76 8.26 -5.16 7.90
CA LEU A 76 8.03 -6.52 7.39
C LEU A 76 9.32 -7.34 7.31
N ARG A 77 10.50 -6.71 7.38
CA ARG A 77 11.77 -7.45 7.36
C ARG A 77 11.83 -8.47 8.50
N TYR A 78 12.37 -9.65 8.23
CA TYR A 78 12.59 -10.69 9.23
C TYR A 78 14.09 -10.80 9.57
N PRO A 79 14.45 -11.22 10.79
CA PRO A 79 15.84 -11.40 11.18
C PRO A 79 16.49 -12.52 10.36
N LEU A 80 17.76 -12.32 10.00
CA LEU A 80 18.60 -13.38 9.42
C LEU A 80 19.20 -14.21 10.55
N MET A 81 19.06 -15.52 10.46
CA MET A 81 19.61 -16.48 11.41
C MET A 81 20.40 -17.56 10.65
N PRO A 82 21.76 -17.57 10.71
CA PRO A 82 22.64 -16.60 11.38
C PRO A 82 22.72 -15.25 10.63
N PRO A 83 23.13 -14.15 11.30
CA PRO A 83 23.39 -12.88 10.63
C PRO A 83 24.59 -12.98 9.67
N MET A 84 24.52 -12.30 8.53
CA MET A 84 25.63 -12.19 7.57
C MET A 84 26.36 -10.85 7.76
N GLY A 85 27.40 -10.83 8.60
CA GLY A 85 28.16 -9.61 8.90
C GLY A 85 27.27 -8.48 9.43
N LYS A 86 27.25 -7.32 8.75
CA LYS A 86 26.36 -6.19 9.10
C LYS A 86 24.90 -6.43 8.74
N LYS A 87 24.59 -7.42 7.90
CA LYS A 87 23.23 -7.72 7.44
C LYS A 87 22.52 -8.61 8.46
N LYS A 88 21.72 -7.98 9.32
CA LYS A 88 20.93 -8.63 10.38
C LYS A 88 19.49 -8.98 9.99
N TYR A 89 19.00 -8.43 8.89
CA TYR A 89 17.60 -8.56 8.46
C TYR A 89 17.52 -8.81 6.96
N GLN A 90 16.55 -9.64 6.56
CA GLN A 90 16.19 -9.83 5.16
C GLN A 90 15.01 -8.91 4.81
N PRO A 91 15.13 -8.09 3.75
CA PRO A 91 14.04 -7.23 3.31
C PRO A 91 12.84 -8.06 2.84
N GLN A 92 11.63 -7.56 3.11
CA GLN A 92 10.38 -8.21 2.70
C GLN A 92 9.38 -7.17 2.19
N THR A 93 8.66 -7.51 1.12
CA THR A 93 7.52 -6.74 0.60
C THR A 93 6.20 -7.23 1.20
N PRO A 94 5.09 -6.49 1.08
CA PRO A 94 3.78 -6.98 1.48
C PRO A 94 3.37 -8.26 0.75
N ALA A 95 3.65 -8.38 -0.56
CA ALA A 95 3.36 -9.60 -1.31
C ALA A 95 4.16 -10.80 -0.78
N MET A 96 5.43 -10.60 -0.42
CA MET A 96 6.24 -11.65 0.21
C MET A 96 5.73 -12.03 1.61
N ALA A 97 5.30 -11.04 2.41
CA ALA A 97 4.76 -11.31 3.75
C ALA A 97 3.45 -12.11 3.71
N LEU A 98 2.68 -11.98 2.63
CA LEU A 98 1.47 -12.76 2.37
C LEU A 98 1.73 -14.09 1.64
N GLY A 99 2.99 -14.41 1.30
CA GLY A 99 3.33 -15.62 0.55
C GLY A 99 2.95 -15.57 -0.94
N LEU A 100 2.56 -14.40 -1.46
CA LEU A 100 2.22 -14.20 -2.87
C LEU A 100 3.46 -14.02 -3.76
N ALA A 101 4.62 -13.72 -3.16
CA ALA A 101 5.89 -13.51 -3.84
C ALA A 101 7.02 -14.21 -3.10
N ASN A 102 7.99 -14.75 -3.84
CA ASN A 102 9.20 -15.35 -3.28
C ASN A 102 10.44 -14.44 -3.35
N HIS A 103 10.35 -13.29 -4.02
CA HIS A 103 11.44 -12.32 -4.14
C HIS A 103 10.93 -10.88 -4.29
N LEU A 104 11.86 -9.93 -4.22
CA LEU A 104 11.63 -8.52 -4.53
C LEU A 104 11.62 -8.31 -6.04
N PHE A 105 10.48 -7.90 -6.60
CA PHE A 105 10.40 -7.60 -8.01
C PHE A 105 11.03 -6.24 -8.32
N THR A 106 11.74 -6.17 -9.43
CA THR A 106 12.12 -4.93 -10.07
C THR A 106 10.93 -4.34 -10.84
N VAL A 107 10.99 -3.03 -11.09
CA VAL A 107 10.03 -2.35 -11.97
C VAL A 107 10.02 -2.98 -13.37
N ARG A 108 11.20 -3.42 -13.85
CA ARG A 108 11.33 -4.07 -15.16
C ARG A 108 10.56 -5.39 -15.21
N GLU A 109 10.69 -6.23 -14.19
CA GLU A 109 9.95 -7.51 -14.15
C GLU A 109 8.45 -7.30 -14.17
N ILE A 110 7.92 -6.32 -13.42
CA ILE A 110 6.49 -5.98 -13.45
C ILE A 110 6.02 -5.50 -14.82
N LEU A 111 6.85 -4.79 -15.58
CA LEU A 111 6.47 -4.27 -16.90
C LEU A 111 6.57 -5.32 -18.02
N LEU A 112 7.28 -6.43 -17.78
CA LEU A 112 7.51 -7.49 -18.75
C LEU A 112 6.79 -8.81 -18.40
N SER A 113 6.08 -8.84 -17.27
CA SER A 113 5.27 -9.98 -16.80
C SER A 113 3.91 -10.06 -17.48
#